data_AF-A0A955QFZ8-F1
#
_entry.id   AF-A0A955QFZ8-F1
#
_cell.length_a   1.000
_cell.length_b   1.000
_cell.length_c   1.000
_cell.angle_alpha   90.00
_cell.angle_beta   90.00
_cell.angle_gamma   90.00
#
_symmetry.space_group_name_H-M   'P 1'
#
loop_
_entity.id
_entity.type
_entity.pdbx_description
1 polymer ?
#
loop_
_entity_poly.entity_id
_entity_poly.type
_entity_poly.pdbx_seq_one_letter_code
_entity_poly.pdbx_strand_id
1 'polypeptide(L)'
;VAVDLPHGKVLFALLRSQESADAAAGWPIDALKPLRPRGDYDYVRMVRAMKDMGELAVLPRMLPLAGQRQERSGYPMLVTFRDIDDPTSVELVDPDDLAATFGEGVSLKRITVQMTDDPVTTGIEKRLVWLTGPRRLKMKAEDYPTIPLGNFHGLFSSEYNR
;
A
#
# COMPACT_ATOMS: atom_id res chain seq x y z
N VAL A 1 -1.77 -2.41 5.18
CA VAL A 1 -1.37 -3.71 5.78
C VAL A 1 -0.20 -3.47 6.73
N ALA A 2 -0.10 -4.21 7.83
CA ALA A 2 1.02 -4.11 8.78
C ALA A 2 1.71 -5.48 8.92
N VAL A 3 3.04 -5.49 8.95
CA VAL A 3 3.88 -6.69 9.09
C VAL A 3 4.81 -6.48 10.28
N ASP A 4 4.68 -7.34 11.28
CA ASP A 4 5.53 -7.32 12.47
C ASP A 4 6.91 -7.92 12.13
N LEU A 5 7.98 -7.19 12.45
CA LEU A 5 9.36 -7.56 12.22
C LEU A 5 10.05 -7.87 13.57
N PRO A 6 11.24 -8.53 13.55
CA PRO A 6 12.05 -8.69 14.75
C PRO A 6 12.33 -7.36 15.46
N HIS A 7 12.62 -7.43 16.76
CA HIS A 7 12.92 -6.27 17.61
C HIS A 7 11.78 -5.26 17.78
N GLY A 8 10.53 -5.69 17.55
CA GLY A 8 9.34 -4.85 17.78
C GLY A 8 9.11 -3.79 16.71
N LYS A 9 9.83 -3.85 15.58
CA LYS A 9 9.61 -2.96 14.45
C LYS A 9 8.41 -3.42 13.63
N VAL A 10 7.74 -2.49 12.97
CA VAL A 10 6.57 -2.79 12.12
C VAL A 10 6.74 -2.11 10.76
N LEU A 11 6.55 -2.89 9.69
CA LEU A 11 6.48 -2.40 8.32
C LEU A 11 5.03 -2.23 7.91
N PHE A 12 4.66 -1.05 7.45
CA PHE A 12 3.34 -0.75 6.93
C PHE A 12 3.40 -0.61 5.41
N ALA A 13 2.56 -1.38 4.72
CA ALA A 13 2.30 -1.20 3.30
C ALA A 13 1.02 -0.36 3.13
N LEU A 14 1.19 0.82 2.56
CA LEU A 14 0.11 1.75 2.25
C LEU A 14 -0.42 1.46 0.85
N LEU A 15 -1.67 1.00 0.79
CA LEU A 15 -2.34 0.59 -0.45
C LEU A 15 -2.88 1.79 -1.25
N ARG A 16 -2.65 3.03 -0.77
CA ARG A 16 -2.88 4.25 -1.54
C ARG A 16 -1.52 4.81 -1.96
N SER A 17 -1.34 5.10 -3.25
CA SER A 17 -0.08 5.58 -3.81
C SER A 17 -0.14 7.05 -4.23
N GLN A 18 1.02 7.61 -4.57
CA GLN A 18 1.21 9.00 -5.04
C GLN A 18 0.25 9.44 -6.14
N GLU A 19 -0.09 8.53 -7.07
CA GLU A 19 -0.73 8.89 -8.34
C GLU A 19 -2.24 8.65 -8.36
N SER A 20 -2.78 7.81 -7.46
CA SER A 20 -4.22 7.57 -7.37
C SER A 20 -4.63 6.89 -6.06
N ALA A 21 -5.80 7.29 -5.55
CA ALA A 21 -6.50 6.64 -4.44
C ALA A 21 -6.83 5.16 -4.75
N ASP A 22 -6.83 4.78 -6.03
CA ASP A 22 -7.19 3.46 -6.56
C ASP A 22 -6.00 2.63 -7.06
N ALA A 23 -4.75 3.06 -6.79
CA ALA A 23 -3.57 2.37 -7.33
C ALA A 23 -3.51 0.89 -6.92
N ALA A 24 -3.89 0.55 -5.68
CA ALA A 24 -3.96 -0.84 -5.24
C ALA A 24 -5.11 -1.64 -5.87
N ALA A 25 -6.18 -1.00 -6.32
CA ALA A 25 -7.24 -1.70 -7.06
C ALA A 25 -6.74 -2.15 -8.44
N GLY A 26 -5.77 -1.42 -9.02
CA GLY A 26 -5.11 -1.78 -10.28
C GLY A 26 -4.03 -2.86 -10.14
N TRP A 27 -3.37 -3.00 -8.98
CA TRP A 27 -2.24 -3.94 -8.85
C TRP A 27 -2.59 -5.40 -9.14
N PRO A 28 -3.69 -5.99 -8.64
CA PRO A 28 -4.04 -7.35 -9.01
C PRO A 28 -4.30 -7.47 -10.52
N ILE A 29 -4.92 -6.45 -11.13
CA ILE A 29 -5.24 -6.44 -12.57
C ILE A 29 -3.98 -6.38 -13.43
N ASP A 30 -2.98 -5.59 -13.01
CA ASP A 30 -1.70 -5.46 -13.68
C ASP A 30 -0.83 -6.71 -13.47
N ALA A 31 -0.76 -7.23 -12.25
CA ALA A 31 0.04 -8.40 -11.90
C ALA A 31 -0.54 -9.71 -12.46
N LEU A 32 -1.87 -9.86 -12.52
CA LEU A 32 -2.57 -10.99 -13.13
C LEU A 32 -2.74 -10.84 -14.64
N LYS A 33 -2.28 -9.75 -15.27
CA LYS A 33 -2.39 -9.54 -16.72
C LYS A 33 -1.94 -10.76 -17.54
N PRO A 34 -0.84 -11.46 -17.23
CA PRO A 34 -0.42 -12.66 -17.94
C PRO A 34 -1.39 -13.85 -17.80
N LEU A 35 -2.19 -13.87 -16.72
CA LEU A 35 -3.15 -14.92 -16.38
C LEU A 35 -4.59 -14.58 -16.76
N ARG A 36 -4.82 -13.45 -17.47
CA ARG A 36 -6.19 -13.03 -17.84
C ARG A 36 -6.89 -14.08 -18.73
N PRO A 37 -8.18 -14.34 -18.48
CA PRO A 37 -8.99 -15.17 -19.38
C PRO A 37 -8.95 -14.62 -20.82
N ARG A 38 -8.81 -15.51 -21.81
CA ARG A 38 -8.84 -15.14 -23.23
C ARG A 38 -10.28 -14.98 -23.72
N GLY A 39 -10.60 -13.88 -24.40
CA GLY A 39 -11.92 -13.63 -25.01
C GLY A 39 -12.36 -12.17 -24.93
N ASP A 40 -13.50 -11.83 -25.55
CA ASP A 40 -14.14 -10.51 -25.43
C ASP A 40 -14.93 -10.43 -24.12
N TYR A 41 -14.28 -9.94 -23.08
CA TYR A 41 -14.88 -9.66 -21.79
C TYR A 41 -15.07 -8.15 -21.60
N ASP A 42 -16.21 -7.73 -21.04
CA ASP A 42 -16.27 -6.41 -20.42
C ASP A 42 -15.45 -6.40 -19.13
N TYR A 43 -15.10 -5.20 -18.67
CA TYR A 43 -14.24 -5.01 -17.49
C TYR A 43 -14.77 -5.71 -16.24
N VAL A 44 -16.09 -5.67 -16.00
CA VAL A 44 -16.71 -6.27 -14.81
C VAL A 44 -16.61 -7.80 -14.86
N ARG A 45 -16.90 -8.41 -16.03
CA ARG A 45 -16.76 -9.86 -16.21
C ARG A 45 -15.31 -10.31 -16.10
N MET A 46 -14.37 -9.53 -16.65
CA MET A 46 -12.94 -9.82 -16.54
C MET A 46 -12.49 -9.82 -15.07
N VAL A 47 -12.85 -8.79 -14.29
CA VAL A 47 -12.50 -8.69 -12.86
C VAL A 47 -13.11 -9.85 -12.06
N ARG A 48 -14.37 -10.20 -12.31
CA ARG A 48 -15.01 -11.37 -11.66
C ARG A 48 -14.27 -12.66 -11.97
N ALA A 49 -13.97 -12.93 -13.24
CA ALA A 49 -13.26 -14.13 -13.64
C ALA A 49 -11.85 -14.21 -13.01
N MET A 50 -11.11 -13.10 -12.95
CA MET A 50 -9.81 -13.05 -12.26
C MET A 50 -9.95 -13.30 -10.76
N LYS A 51 -11.01 -12.80 -10.13
CA LYS A 51 -11.30 -13.07 -8.72
C LYS A 51 -11.62 -14.54 -8.48
N ASP A 52 -12.45 -15.14 -9.33
CA ASP A 52 -12.87 -16.55 -9.22
C ASP A 52 -11.71 -17.53 -9.43
N MET A 53 -10.66 -17.13 -10.15
CA MET A 53 -9.42 -17.90 -10.25
C MET A 53 -8.69 -17.99 -8.91
N GLY A 54 -8.84 -17.01 -8.02
CA GLY A 54 -8.19 -16.98 -6.70
C GLY A 54 -6.66 -16.96 -6.76
N GLU A 55 -6.06 -16.60 -7.89
CA GLU A 55 -4.63 -16.71 -8.10
C GLU A 55 -3.84 -15.63 -7.35
N LEU A 56 -2.70 -16.05 -6.77
CA LEU A 56 -1.73 -15.14 -6.17
C LEU A 56 -0.78 -14.62 -7.24
N ALA A 57 -0.81 -13.31 -7.49
CA ALA A 57 0.11 -12.68 -8.41
C ALA A 57 1.30 -12.08 -7.68
N VAL A 58 2.51 -12.35 -8.17
CA VAL A 58 3.70 -11.61 -7.72
C VAL A 58 3.67 -10.23 -8.36
N LEU A 59 3.72 -9.19 -7.54
CA LEU A 59 3.79 -7.82 -8.00
C LEU A 59 5.21 -7.56 -8.55
N PRO A 60 5.36 -7.05 -9.78
CA PRO A 60 6.66 -6.63 -10.28
C PRO A 60 7.17 -5.39 -9.54
N ARG A 61 8.50 -5.25 -9.38
CA ARG A 61 9.11 -4.05 -8.77
C ARG A 61 8.79 -2.79 -9.58
N MET A 62 8.76 -2.92 -10.89
CA MET A 62 8.44 -1.88 -11.85
C MET A 62 7.26 -2.31 -12.73
N LEU A 63 6.27 -1.44 -12.85
CA LEU A 63 5.12 -1.63 -13.73
C LEU A 63 5.20 -0.62 -14.90
N PRO A 64 4.88 -1.04 -16.13
CA PRO A 64 4.79 -0.12 -17.25
C PRO A 64 3.63 0.85 -17.03
N LEU A 65 3.83 2.13 -17.30
CA LEU A 65 2.72 3.06 -17.48
C LEU A 65 2.08 2.79 -18.84
N ALA A 66 0.77 2.50 -18.86
CA ALA A 66 0.06 2.14 -20.07
C ALA A 66 0.28 3.19 -21.18
N GLY A 67 0.82 2.75 -22.32
CA GLY A 67 1.09 3.62 -23.47
C GLY A 67 2.37 4.48 -23.36
N GLN A 68 3.20 4.30 -22.33
CA GLN A 68 4.43 5.06 -22.12
C GLN A 68 5.66 4.15 -22.05
N ARG A 69 6.83 4.71 -22.39
CA ARG A 69 8.15 4.08 -22.17
C ARG A 69 8.65 4.17 -20.73
N GLN A 70 7.88 4.84 -19.87
CA GLN A 70 8.21 5.09 -18.48
C GLN A 70 7.63 3.96 -17.61
N GLU A 71 8.39 3.58 -16.59
CA GLU A 71 7.97 2.62 -15.58
C GLU A 71 7.71 3.34 -14.26
N ARG A 72 6.74 2.86 -13.49
CA ARG A 72 6.44 3.30 -12.12
C ARG A 72 6.72 2.18 -11.14
N SER A 73 6.90 2.53 -9.87
CA SER A 73 6.96 1.52 -8.81
C SER A 73 5.70 0.65 -8.84
N GLY A 74 5.87 -0.66 -8.97
CA GLY A 74 4.78 -1.60 -8.77
C GLY A 74 4.46 -1.83 -7.31
N TYR A 75 5.40 -1.56 -6.40
CA TYR A 75 5.23 -1.82 -4.98
C TYR A 75 4.44 -0.71 -4.27
N PRO A 76 3.65 -1.09 -3.23
CA PRO A 76 3.06 -0.13 -2.32
C PRO A 76 4.12 0.76 -1.69
N MET A 77 3.68 1.93 -1.23
CA MET A 77 4.51 2.73 -0.37
C MET A 77 4.72 1.98 0.96
N LEU A 78 5.98 1.78 1.30
CA LEU A 78 6.40 1.12 2.51
C LEU A 78 6.84 2.16 3.52
N VAL A 79 6.28 2.13 4.73
CA VAL A 79 6.63 3.05 5.80
C VAL A 79 6.82 2.31 7.12
N THR A 80 7.55 2.93 8.03
CA THR A 80 7.61 2.52 9.43
C THR A 80 7.41 3.74 10.33
N PHE A 81 7.21 3.52 11.62
CA PHE A 81 7.13 4.59 12.60
C PHE A 81 8.21 4.33 13.64
N ARG A 82 9.04 5.35 13.94
CA ARG A 82 9.98 5.24 15.06
C ARG A 82 9.25 5.10 16.39
N ASP A 83 8.12 5.77 16.52
CA ASP A 83 7.18 5.66 17.62
C ASP A 83 5.75 5.51 17.07
N ILE A 84 5.13 4.36 17.31
CA ILE A 84 3.79 4.03 16.80
C ILE A 84 2.70 4.96 17.36
N ASP A 85 2.94 5.56 18.52
CA ASP A 85 2.04 6.51 19.18
C ASP A 85 2.25 7.95 18.70
N ASP A 86 3.34 8.20 17.95
CA ASP A 86 3.65 9.48 17.31
C ASP A 86 3.53 9.39 15.77
N PRO A 87 2.41 9.85 15.19
CA PRO A 87 2.22 9.87 13.74
C PRO A 87 3.25 10.72 12.97
N THR A 88 3.96 11.64 13.63
CA THR A 88 5.01 12.46 12.99
C THR A 88 6.34 11.72 12.84
N SER A 89 6.47 10.57 13.50
CA SER A 89 7.66 9.72 13.48
C SER A 89 7.71 8.77 12.27
N VAL A 90 6.80 8.96 11.31
CA VAL A 90 6.72 8.12 10.10
C VAL A 90 7.95 8.32 9.21
N GLU A 91 8.49 7.21 8.74
CA GLU A 91 9.67 7.15 7.89
C GLU A 91 9.39 6.28 6.67
N LEU A 92 9.86 6.73 5.50
CA LEU A 92 9.79 5.96 4.28
C LEU A 92 10.80 4.82 4.34
N VAL A 93 10.37 3.62 3.95
CA VAL A 93 11.22 2.45 3.81
C VAL A 93 11.54 2.26 2.34
N ASP A 94 12.82 2.17 2.00
CA ASP A 94 13.24 1.79 0.66
C ASP A 94 12.91 0.31 0.43
N PRO A 95 12.04 -0.05 -0.54
CA PRO A 95 11.76 -1.45 -0.84
C PRO A 95 12.98 -2.25 -1.32
N ASP A 96 13.99 -1.58 -1.88
CA ASP A 96 15.19 -2.22 -2.42
C ASP A 96 16.31 -2.33 -1.37
N ASP A 97 16.18 -1.66 -0.22
CA ASP A 97 17.11 -1.70 0.92
C ASP A 97 16.39 -1.61 2.28
N LEU A 98 15.67 -2.66 2.65
CA LEU A 98 15.05 -2.76 3.98
C LEU A 98 16.10 -2.82 5.10
N ALA A 99 17.33 -3.26 4.82
CA ALA A 99 18.36 -3.42 5.82
C ALA A 99 18.80 -2.05 6.38
N ALA A 100 18.80 -1.00 5.54
CA ALA A 100 19.05 0.37 5.99
C ALA A 100 18.09 0.84 7.10
N THR A 101 16.83 0.39 7.08
CA THR A 101 15.82 0.79 8.09
C THR A 101 15.71 -0.22 9.24
N PHE A 102 15.77 -1.51 8.94
CA PHE A 102 15.44 -2.57 9.89
C PHE A 102 16.65 -3.31 10.45
N GLY A 103 17.85 -3.11 9.88
CA GLY A 103 19.09 -3.78 10.25
C GLY A 103 19.45 -4.93 9.31
N GLU A 104 20.70 -5.39 9.42
CA GLU A 104 21.21 -6.50 8.61
C GLU A 104 20.35 -7.77 8.74
N GLY A 105 20.19 -8.48 7.64
CA GLY A 105 19.39 -9.72 7.57
C GLY A 105 17.91 -9.51 7.25
N VAL A 106 17.41 -8.27 7.18
CA VAL A 106 16.05 -7.96 6.73
C VAL A 106 16.05 -7.59 5.25
N SER A 107 15.30 -8.34 4.43
CA SER A 107 15.12 -8.06 3.01
C SER A 107 13.72 -8.40 2.52
N LEU A 108 13.24 -7.65 1.53
CA LEU A 108 11.96 -7.92 0.88
C LEU A 108 12.15 -8.96 -0.23
N LYS A 109 11.58 -10.16 -0.04
CA LYS A 109 11.70 -11.24 -1.05
C LYS A 109 10.72 -11.07 -2.22
N ARG A 110 9.47 -10.72 -1.92
CA ARG A 110 8.39 -10.52 -2.89
C ARG A 110 7.18 -9.88 -2.21
N ILE A 111 6.36 -9.22 -3.01
CA ILE A 111 5.01 -8.81 -2.65
C ILE A 111 4.04 -9.59 -3.54
N THR A 112 3.03 -10.20 -2.92
CA THR A 112 1.96 -10.90 -3.64
C THR A 112 0.64 -10.20 -3.42
N VAL A 113 -0.17 -10.16 -4.47
CA VAL A 113 -1.52 -9.59 -4.44
C VAL A 113 -2.53 -10.63 -4.91
N GLN A 114 -3.74 -10.54 -4.37
CA GLN A 114 -4.87 -11.42 -4.71
C GLN A 114 -6.13 -10.58 -4.80
N MET A 115 -7.03 -10.92 -5.71
CA MET A 115 -8.41 -10.46 -5.63
C MET A 115 -9.17 -11.38 -4.68
N THR A 116 -9.80 -10.80 -3.65
CA THR A 116 -10.54 -11.55 -2.62
C THR A 116 -11.90 -10.89 -2.35
N ASP A 117 -12.85 -11.69 -1.88
CA ASP A 117 -14.12 -11.24 -1.28
C ASP A 117 -14.02 -11.06 0.23
N ASP A 118 -12.85 -11.33 0.81
CA ASP A 118 -12.65 -11.15 2.23
C ASP A 118 -12.99 -9.72 2.63
N PRO A 119 -13.69 -9.54 3.76
CA PRO A 119 -14.02 -8.22 4.25
C PRO A 119 -12.73 -7.43 4.45
N VAL A 120 -12.80 -6.12 4.20
CA VAL A 120 -11.69 -5.22 4.47
C VAL A 120 -11.20 -5.45 5.89
N THR A 121 -9.90 -5.73 6.04
CA THR A 121 -9.30 -5.96 7.35
C THR A 121 -9.46 -4.73 8.22
N THR A 122 -10.14 -4.89 9.36
CA THR A 122 -10.27 -3.90 10.42
C THR A 122 -9.23 -4.15 11.51
N GLY A 123 -8.97 -3.17 12.38
CA GLY A 123 -8.06 -3.31 13.52
C GLY A 123 -6.76 -2.53 13.41
N ILE A 124 -6.48 -1.88 12.27
CA ILE A 124 -5.35 -0.94 12.15
C ILE A 124 -5.52 0.24 13.12
N GLU A 125 -6.76 0.66 13.36
CA GLU A 125 -7.16 1.66 14.34
C GLU A 125 -6.84 1.28 15.79
N LYS A 126 -6.75 -0.02 16.09
CA LYS A 126 -6.34 -0.49 17.42
C LYS A 126 -4.82 -0.41 17.61
N ARG A 127 -4.05 -0.51 16.52
CA ARG A 127 -2.59 -0.39 16.51
C ARG A 127 -2.15 1.08 16.42
N LEU A 128 -2.86 1.87 15.63
CA LEU A 128 -2.62 3.30 15.43
C LEU A 128 -3.76 4.08 16.09
N VAL A 129 -3.75 4.14 17.42
CA VAL A 129 -4.85 4.68 18.23
C VAL A 129 -5.18 6.15 17.92
N TRP A 130 -4.20 6.88 17.38
CA TRP A 130 -4.36 8.25 16.92
C TRP A 130 -5.22 8.39 15.66
N LEU A 131 -5.47 7.31 14.90
CA LEU A 131 -6.40 7.32 13.75
C LEU A 131 -7.85 7.56 14.17
N THR A 132 -8.23 7.18 15.39
CA THR A 132 -9.60 7.30 15.91
C THR A 132 -9.75 8.30 17.06
N GLY A 133 -8.64 8.83 17.56
CA GLY A 133 -8.61 9.72 18.74
C GLY A 133 -8.80 11.21 18.41
N PRO A 134 -9.08 12.05 19.43
CA PRO A 134 -9.23 13.50 19.27
C PRO A 134 -7.96 14.23 18.80
N ARG A 135 -6.79 13.56 18.80
CA ARG A 135 -5.55 14.06 18.17
C ARG A 135 -5.64 14.17 16.65
N ARG A 136 -6.45 13.34 15.97
CA ARG A 136 -6.71 13.45 14.51
C ARG A 136 -7.18 14.84 14.11
N LEU A 137 -7.95 15.50 14.98
CA LEU A 137 -8.55 16.82 14.75
C LEU A 137 -7.59 17.99 15.08
N LYS A 138 -6.41 17.71 15.63
CA LYS A 138 -5.45 18.75 16.09
C LYS A 138 -4.13 18.77 15.33
N MET A 139 -3.84 17.75 14.53
CA MET A 139 -2.64 17.73 13.71
C MET A 139 -2.86 18.58 12.45
N LYS A 140 -2.04 19.60 12.27
CA LYS A 140 -2.04 20.41 11.05
C LYS A 140 -1.25 19.72 9.96
N ALA A 141 -1.49 20.13 8.73
CA ALA A 141 -0.73 19.71 7.56
C ALA A 141 0.78 19.84 7.77
N GLU A 142 1.18 20.92 8.43
CA GLU A 142 2.57 21.28 8.70
C GLU A 142 3.27 20.40 9.74
N ASP A 143 2.51 19.69 10.58
CA ASP A 143 3.05 18.86 11.66
C ASP A 143 3.49 17.47 11.16
N TYR A 144 3.10 17.09 9.93
CA TYR A 144 3.51 15.83 9.32
C TYR A 144 4.87 15.99 8.63
N PRO A 145 5.77 14.99 8.71
CA PRO A 145 7.01 15.03 7.96
C PRO A 145 6.69 15.18 6.48
N THR A 146 7.40 16.10 5.82
CA THR A 146 7.35 16.25 4.36
C THR A 146 8.06 15.06 3.72
N ILE A 147 7.39 13.93 3.66
CA ILE A 147 7.79 12.84 2.76
C ILE A 147 7.56 13.36 1.32
N PRO A 148 8.30 12.88 0.29
CA PRO A 148 8.32 13.46 -1.07
C PRO A 148 6.99 13.38 -1.88
N LEU A 149 5.88 13.71 -1.24
CA LEU A 149 4.53 13.39 -1.63
C LEU A 149 3.44 14.35 -1.16
N GLY A 150 3.82 15.34 -0.35
CA GLY A 150 2.83 16.21 0.26
C GLY A 150 2.13 15.56 1.45
N ASN A 151 1.05 16.21 1.85
CA ASN A 151 0.52 16.17 3.20
C ASN A 151 -0.12 14.80 3.56
N PHE A 152 0.44 14.12 4.57
CA PHE A 152 -0.09 12.88 5.16
C PHE A 152 -1.56 12.98 5.60
N HIS A 153 -2.06 14.19 5.82
CA HIS A 153 -3.47 14.46 6.10
C HIS A 153 -4.42 13.82 5.08
N GLY A 154 -4.05 13.81 3.79
CA GLY A 154 -4.89 13.26 2.72
C GLY A 154 -4.97 11.73 2.70
N LEU A 155 -3.97 11.03 3.26
CA LEU A 155 -3.93 9.56 3.25
C LEU A 155 -4.97 8.94 4.20
N PHE A 156 -5.38 9.68 5.24
CA PHE A 156 -6.32 9.22 6.27
C PHE A 156 -7.59 10.09 6.39
N SER A 157 -7.80 11.02 5.45
CA SER A 157 -9.03 11.82 5.40
C SER A 157 -10.20 10.99 4.86
N SER A 158 -11.33 11.08 5.57
CA SER A 158 -12.59 10.43 5.22
C SER A 158 -13.40 11.23 4.17
N GLU A 159 -12.89 12.37 3.72
CA GLU A 159 -13.61 13.29 2.83
C GLU A 159 -13.80 12.79 1.40
N TYR A 160 -13.20 11.66 1.02
CA TYR A 160 -13.44 11.01 -0.28
C TYR A 160 -14.39 9.81 -0.19
N ASN A 161 -15.06 9.61 0.95
CA ASN A 161 -16.03 8.53 1.17
C ASN A 161 -17.47 9.01 0.93
N ARG A 162 -17.69 9.76 -0.15
CA ARG A 162 -19.02 10.12 -0.64
C ARG A 162 -19.14 9.83 -2.12
#